data_AF-A0A2H5ZUG4-F1
#
_entry.id   AF-A0A2H5ZUG4-F1
#
_cell.length_a   1.000
_cell.length_b   1.000
_cell.length_c   1.000
_cell.angle_alpha   90.00
_cell.angle_beta   90.00
_cell.angle_gamma   90.00
#
_symmetry.space_group_name_H-M   'P 1'
#
loop_
_entity.id
_entity.type
_entity.pdbx_description
1 polymer ?
#
loop_
_entity_poly.entity_id
_entity_poly.type
_entity_poly.pdbx_seq_one_letter_code
_entity_poly.pdbx_strand_id
1 'polypeptide(L)'
;MNRSLRDAFRAAGCGLQDALRTQRNLRLQCALGSAVLLAGLALRVSASELALLALACGLVVACELANTAVEWLSDAVAPYPSEAARRVKDAAAAAVVVAAAAAAAVGAVVLGPPVLRLLALPAAWVAPTVVALASLALAAAAAWRAGRVVEHGSRTVLK
;
A
#
# COMPACT_ATOMS: atom_id res chain seq x y z
N MET A 1 25.13 17.48 11.48
CA MET A 1 24.90 18.31 10.27
C MET A 1 23.55 19.00 10.45
N ASN A 2 23.51 20.28 10.85
CA ASN A 2 22.25 21.04 10.98
C ASN A 2 21.75 21.40 9.58
N ARG A 3 20.88 20.56 8.99
CA ARG A 3 20.20 20.90 7.74
C ARG A 3 19.15 21.96 8.04
N SER A 4 19.06 23.01 7.22
CA SER A 4 17.95 23.93 7.31
C SER A 4 16.65 23.22 6.89
N LEU A 5 15.50 23.69 7.37
CA LEU A 5 14.20 23.15 6.96
C LEU A 5 14.04 23.16 5.43
N ARG A 6 14.53 24.21 4.78
CA ARG A 6 14.53 24.34 3.31
C ARG A 6 15.32 23.20 2.65
N ASP A 7 16.48 22.84 3.19
CA ASP A 7 17.30 21.74 2.65
C ASP A 7 16.62 20.38 2.85
N ALA A 8 15.91 20.19 3.96
CA ALA A 8 15.14 18.98 4.21
C ALA A 8 13.98 18.82 3.21
N PHE A 9 13.19 19.88 2.97
CA PHE A 9 12.12 19.87 1.98
C PHE A 9 12.66 19.69 0.55
N ARG A 10 13.79 20.31 0.23
CA ARG A 10 14.45 20.12 -1.07
C ARG A 10 14.86 18.67 -1.28
N ALA A 11 15.51 18.06 -0.28
CA ALA A 11 15.92 16.66 -0.34
C ALA A 11 14.72 15.71 -0.47
N ALA A 12 13.64 15.93 0.30
CA ALA A 12 12.42 15.15 0.20
C ALA A 12 11.77 15.29 -1.19
N GLY A 13 11.75 16.50 -1.76
CA GLY A 13 11.23 16.76 -3.10
C GLY A 13 12.03 16.06 -4.20
N CYS A 14 13.37 16.08 -4.11
CA CYS A 14 14.23 15.33 -5.04
C CYS A 14 13.96 13.82 -4.95
N GLY A 15 13.90 13.26 -3.74
CA GLY A 15 13.61 11.83 -3.54
C GLY A 15 12.24 11.41 -4.09
N LEU A 16 11.21 12.23 -3.89
CA LEU A 16 9.89 11.99 -4.45
C LEU A 16 9.90 12.07 -5.98
N GLN A 17 10.59 13.05 -6.56
CA GLN A 17 10.70 13.20 -8.01
C GLN A 17 11.40 12.02 -8.65
N ASP A 18 12.49 11.54 -8.05
CA ASP A 18 13.24 10.39 -8.52
C ASP A 18 12.38 9.13 -8.47
N ALA A 19 11.71 8.88 -7.33
CA ALA A 19 10.80 7.74 -7.20
C ALA A 19 9.63 7.79 -8.20
N LEU A 20 9.03 8.97 -8.44
CA LEU A 20 7.96 9.12 -9.42
C LEU A 20 8.42 8.88 -10.86
N ARG A 21 9.68 9.19 -11.19
CA ARG A 21 10.23 8.97 -12.53
C ARG A 21 10.57 7.51 -12.76
N THR A 22 11.18 6.85 -11.79
CA THR A 22 11.66 5.47 -11.94
C THR A 22 10.57 4.44 -11.68
N GLN A 23 9.72 4.66 -10.66
CA GLN A 23 8.78 3.64 -10.21
C GLN A 23 7.42 3.76 -10.90
N ARG A 24 7.04 2.70 -11.62
CA ARG A 24 5.73 2.61 -12.30
C ARG A 24 4.59 2.46 -11.30
N ASN A 25 4.79 1.66 -10.26
CA ASN A 25 3.76 1.37 -9.25
C ASN A 25 3.37 2.63 -8.47
N LEU A 26 4.35 3.44 -8.05
CA LEU A 26 4.10 4.73 -7.41
C LEU A 26 3.23 5.66 -8.29
N ARG A 27 3.55 5.79 -9.59
CA ARG A 27 2.74 6.58 -10.52
C ARG A 27 1.30 6.08 -10.62
N LEU A 28 1.13 4.77 -10.71
CA LEU A 28 -0.19 4.13 -10.78
C LEU A 28 -1.00 4.39 -9.50
N GLN A 29 -0.38 4.21 -8.33
CA GLN A 29 -1.04 4.44 -7.04
C GLN A 29 -1.39 5.91 -6.82
N CYS A 30 -0.53 6.85 -7.23
CA CYS A 30 -0.85 8.27 -7.22
C CYS A 30 -2.04 8.58 -8.13
N ALA A 31 -2.06 8.05 -9.37
CA ALA A 31 -3.15 8.26 -10.31
C ALA A 31 -4.47 7.68 -9.79
N LEU A 32 -4.45 6.45 -9.25
CA LEU A 32 -5.62 5.80 -8.65
C LEU A 32 -6.11 6.56 -7.42
N GLY A 33 -5.20 6.97 -6.53
CA GLY A 33 -5.54 7.78 -5.35
C GLY A 33 -6.17 9.12 -5.73
N SER A 34 -5.63 9.80 -6.74
CA SER A 34 -6.26 11.02 -7.29
C SER A 34 -7.64 10.74 -7.85
N ALA A 35 -7.84 9.65 -8.60
CA ALA A 35 -9.15 9.27 -9.12
C ALA A 35 -10.17 9.00 -8.00
N VAL A 36 -9.75 8.32 -6.92
CA VAL A 36 -10.59 8.06 -5.73
C VAL A 36 -11.02 9.37 -5.05
N LEU A 37 -10.10 10.33 -4.89
CA LEU A 37 -10.42 11.63 -4.30
C LEU A 37 -11.36 12.46 -5.19
N LEU A 38 -11.11 12.47 -6.49
CA LEU A 38 -11.98 13.14 -7.46
C LEU A 38 -13.38 12.51 -7.48
N ALA A 39 -13.47 11.17 -7.39
CA ALA A 39 -14.75 10.49 -7.27
C ALA A 39 -15.49 10.86 -5.98
N GLY A 40 -14.79 10.95 -4.84
CA GLY A 40 -15.37 11.42 -3.59
C GLY A 40 -15.94 12.83 -3.70
N LEU A 41 -15.18 13.75 -4.31
CA LEU A 41 -15.65 15.12 -4.59
C LEU A 41 -16.89 15.13 -5.52
N ALA A 42 -16.87 14.35 -6.60
CA ALA A 42 -17.97 14.28 -7.56
C ALA A 42 -19.25 13.71 -6.92
N LEU A 43 -19.12 12.72 -6.04
CA LEU A 43 -20.22 12.11 -5.30
C LEU A 43 -20.66 12.91 -4.05
N ARG A 44 -20.01 14.05 -3.80
CA ARG A 44 -20.30 14.95 -2.66
C ARG A 44 -20.30 14.21 -1.31
N VAL A 45 -19.32 13.34 -1.11
CA VAL A 45 -19.10 12.72 0.21
C VAL A 45 -18.74 13.80 1.23
N SER A 46 -18.98 13.53 2.51
CA SER A 46 -18.69 14.47 3.60
C SER A 46 -17.18 14.77 3.70
N ALA A 47 -16.83 15.89 4.34
CA ALA A 47 -15.43 16.27 4.53
C ALA A 47 -14.64 15.22 5.32
N SER A 48 -15.27 14.56 6.31
CA SER A 48 -14.66 13.46 7.08
C SER A 48 -14.42 12.22 6.22
N GLU A 49 -15.37 11.85 5.36
CA GLU A 49 -15.20 10.75 4.40
C GLU A 49 -14.09 11.03 3.39
N LEU A 50 -14.01 12.26 2.87
CA LEU A 50 -12.94 12.66 1.96
C LEU A 50 -11.57 12.65 2.67
N ALA A 51 -11.50 13.08 3.93
CA ALA A 51 -10.28 13.00 4.73
C ALA A 51 -9.84 11.54 4.95
N LEU A 52 -10.78 10.63 5.21
CA LEU A 52 -10.49 9.18 5.33
C LEU A 52 -9.94 8.61 4.02
N LEU A 53 -10.53 8.97 2.87
CA LEU A 53 -10.01 8.56 1.55
C LEU A 53 -8.60 9.12 1.31
N ALA A 54 -8.36 10.38 1.67
CA ALA A 54 -7.06 11.03 1.51
C ALA A 54 -5.98 10.38 2.38
N LEU A 55 -6.31 10.05 3.63
CA LEU A 55 -5.40 9.33 4.53
C LEU A 55 -5.12 7.92 4.03
N ALA A 56 -6.14 7.19 3.58
CA ALA A 56 -5.98 5.85 3.04
C ALA A 56 -5.10 5.82 1.78
N CYS A 57 -5.37 6.70 0.81
CA CYS A 57 -4.55 6.81 -0.40
C CYS A 57 -3.13 7.32 -0.10
N GLY A 58 -3.01 8.28 0.82
CA GLY A 58 -1.71 8.79 1.26
C GLY A 58 -0.85 7.72 1.93
N LEU A 59 -1.46 6.84 2.73
CA LEU A 59 -0.76 5.72 3.36
C LEU A 59 -0.23 4.72 2.32
N VAL A 60 -1.01 4.42 1.28
CA VAL A 60 -0.57 3.54 0.18
C VAL A 60 0.67 4.13 -0.50
N VAL A 61 0.63 5.42 -0.87
CA VAL A 61 1.76 6.12 -1.49
C VAL A 61 2.98 6.14 -0.55
N ALA A 62 2.77 6.35 0.75
CA ALA A 62 3.86 6.32 1.73
C ALA A 62 4.50 4.93 1.86
N CYS A 63 3.69 3.86 1.88
CA CYS A 63 4.17 2.48 1.90
C CYS A 63 4.95 2.14 0.62
N GLU A 64 4.52 2.61 -0.54
CA GLU A 64 5.22 2.39 -1.82
C GLU A 64 6.56 3.14 -1.90
N LEU A 65 6.61 4.36 -1.37
CA LEU A 65 7.87 5.11 -1.22
C LEU A 65 8.82 4.39 -0.25
N ALA A 66 8.31 3.85 0.86
CA ALA A 66 9.11 3.05 1.78
C ALA A 66 9.61 1.76 1.12
N ASN A 67 8.77 1.08 0.33
CA ASN A 67 9.18 -0.08 -0.47
C ASN A 67 10.30 0.27 -1.44
N THR A 68 10.16 1.38 -2.16
CA THR A 68 11.19 1.89 -3.08
C THR A 68 12.51 2.19 -2.37
N ALA A 69 12.45 2.81 -1.18
CA ALA A 69 13.64 3.09 -0.38
C ALA A 69 14.34 1.79 0.09
N VAL A 70 13.55 0.77 0.46
CA VAL A 70 14.07 -0.55 0.83
C VAL A 70 14.69 -1.27 -0.38
N GLU A 71 14.09 -1.17 -1.56
CA GLU A 71 14.66 -1.70 -2.80
C GLU A 71 16.03 -1.07 -3.10
N TRP A 72 16.13 0.26 -3.08
CA TRP A 72 17.39 0.97 -3.30
C TRP A 72 18.45 0.64 -2.26
N LEU A 73 18.07 0.58 -0.98
CA LEU A 73 18.99 0.19 0.08
C LEU A 73 19.48 -1.24 -0.12
N SER A 74 18.57 -2.17 -0.43
CA SER A 74 18.89 -3.57 -0.67
C SER A 74 19.84 -3.73 -1.87
N ASP A 75 19.62 -3.00 -2.95
CA ASP A 75 20.48 -3.04 -4.14
C ASP A 75 21.86 -2.45 -3.86
N ALA A 76 21.94 -1.42 -3.00
CA ALA A 76 23.20 -0.82 -2.59
C ALA A 76 24.06 -1.75 -1.70
N VAL A 77 23.43 -2.54 -0.81
CA VAL A 77 24.15 -3.43 0.13
C VAL A 77 24.38 -4.84 -0.40
N ALA A 78 23.55 -5.31 -1.34
CA ALA A 78 23.63 -6.65 -1.91
C ALA A 78 23.55 -6.58 -3.45
N PRO A 79 24.66 -6.24 -4.14
CA PRO A 79 24.69 -6.08 -5.59
C PRO A 79 24.51 -7.40 -6.37
N TYR A 80 24.65 -8.55 -5.69
CA TYR A 80 24.37 -9.87 -6.27
C TYR A 80 23.11 -10.48 -5.62
N PRO A 81 22.37 -11.33 -6.34
CA PRO A 81 21.19 -11.99 -5.79
C PRO A 81 21.50 -12.70 -4.48
N SER A 82 20.81 -12.29 -3.40
CA SER A 82 20.93 -12.91 -2.09
C SER A 82 19.56 -13.25 -1.52
N GLU A 83 19.50 -14.37 -0.80
CA GLU A 83 18.28 -14.82 -0.12
C GLU A 83 17.77 -13.79 0.90
N ALA A 84 18.68 -13.05 1.54
CA ALA A 84 18.35 -11.98 2.46
C ALA A 84 17.71 -10.79 1.74
N ALA A 85 18.30 -10.32 0.63
CA ALA A 85 17.74 -9.23 -0.18
C ALA A 85 16.35 -9.59 -0.69
N ARG A 86 16.14 -10.83 -1.17
CA ARG A 86 14.83 -11.33 -1.58
C ARG A 86 13.80 -11.20 -0.46
N ARG A 87 14.10 -11.74 0.74
CA ARG A 87 13.17 -11.72 1.88
C ARG A 87 12.79 -10.31 2.34
N VAL A 88 13.73 -9.37 2.30
CA VAL A 88 13.47 -7.97 2.68
C VAL A 88 12.56 -7.29 1.65
N LYS A 89 12.85 -7.47 0.36
CA LYS A 89 12.01 -6.94 -0.73
C LYS A 89 10.60 -7.54 -0.72
N ASP A 90 10.48 -8.85 -0.52
CA ASP A 90 9.17 -9.53 -0.44
C ASP A 90 8.34 -8.98 0.72
N ALA A 91 8.96 -8.74 1.89
CA ALA A 91 8.27 -8.18 3.04
C ALA A 91 7.82 -6.73 2.81
N ALA A 92 8.66 -5.92 2.15
CA ALA A 92 8.32 -4.55 1.80
C ALA A 92 7.17 -4.48 0.78
N ALA A 93 7.20 -5.32 -0.25
CA ALA A 93 6.11 -5.46 -1.22
C ALA A 93 4.81 -5.92 -0.55
N ALA A 94 4.87 -6.86 0.39
CA ALA A 94 3.70 -7.31 1.15
C ALA A 94 3.07 -6.17 1.96
N ALA A 95 3.87 -5.26 2.54
CA ALA A 95 3.35 -4.10 3.26
C ALA A 95 2.54 -3.16 2.35
N VAL A 96 2.98 -2.93 1.11
CA VAL A 96 2.22 -2.16 0.11
C VAL A 96 0.88 -2.83 -0.17
N VAL A 97 0.86 -4.15 -0.37
CA VAL A 97 -0.38 -4.91 -0.66
C VAL A 97 -1.38 -4.77 0.49
N VAL A 98 -0.92 -4.88 1.74
CA VAL A 98 -1.76 -4.70 2.93
C VAL A 98 -2.34 -3.28 2.98
N ALA A 99 -1.52 -2.26 2.75
CA ALA A 99 -1.98 -0.87 2.71
C ALA A 99 -3.00 -0.65 1.58
N ALA A 100 -2.76 -1.19 0.39
CA ALA A 100 -3.66 -1.08 -0.75
C ALA A 100 -5.00 -1.78 -0.50
N ALA A 101 -4.99 -2.96 0.12
CA ALA A 101 -6.21 -3.66 0.50
C ALA A 101 -7.03 -2.88 1.54
N ALA A 102 -6.36 -2.30 2.55
CA ALA A 102 -7.02 -1.44 3.53
C ALA A 102 -7.64 -0.19 2.87
N ALA A 103 -6.90 0.46 1.96
CA ALA A 103 -7.42 1.61 1.22
C ALA A 103 -8.61 1.25 0.31
N ALA A 104 -8.58 0.09 -0.34
CA ALA A 104 -9.70 -0.42 -1.12
C ALA A 104 -10.94 -0.67 -0.24
N ALA A 105 -10.77 -1.21 0.96
CA ALA A 105 -11.86 -1.40 1.90
C ALA A 105 -12.48 -0.06 2.35
N VAL A 106 -11.66 0.93 2.70
CA VAL A 106 -12.13 2.29 3.03
C VAL A 106 -12.86 2.90 1.82
N GLY A 107 -12.29 2.78 0.63
CA GLY A 107 -12.93 3.23 -0.62
C GLY A 107 -14.29 2.59 -0.85
N ALA A 108 -14.42 1.29 -0.62
CA ALA A 108 -15.68 0.56 -0.76
C ALA A 108 -16.74 1.02 0.27
N VAL A 109 -16.35 1.28 1.52
CA VAL A 109 -17.26 1.79 2.55
C VAL A 109 -17.75 3.21 2.21
N VAL A 110 -16.84 4.09 1.80
CA VAL A 110 -17.14 5.51 1.60
C VAL A 110 -17.83 5.75 0.25
N LEU A 111 -17.28 5.19 -0.82
CA LEU A 111 -17.77 5.42 -2.18
C LEU A 111 -18.84 4.40 -2.60
N GLY A 112 -18.90 3.22 -1.97
CA GLY A 112 -19.85 2.17 -2.33
C GLY A 112 -21.32 2.62 -2.25
N PRO A 113 -21.81 3.13 -1.11
CA PRO A 113 -23.20 3.57 -0.98
C PRO A 113 -23.62 4.67 -1.98
N PRO A 114 -22.87 5.75 -2.20
CA PRO A 114 -23.22 6.74 -3.23
C PRO A 114 -23.16 6.17 -4.66
N VAL A 115 -22.18 5.31 -4.98
CA VAL A 115 -22.11 4.65 -6.30
C VAL A 115 -23.31 3.72 -6.53
N LEU A 116 -23.69 2.90 -5.54
CA LEU A 116 -24.83 1.99 -5.67
C LEU A 116 -26.16 2.75 -5.82
N ARG A 117 -26.31 3.88 -5.10
CA ARG A 117 -27.45 4.78 -5.28
C ARG A 117 -27.52 5.35 -6.69
N LEU A 118 -26.38 5.76 -7.26
CA LEU A 118 -26.30 6.25 -8.65
C LEU A 118 -26.70 5.17 -9.67
N LEU A 119 -26.37 3.90 -9.39
CA LEU A 119 -26.66 2.75 -10.25
C LEU A 119 -28.03 2.10 -9.97
N ALA A 120 -28.80 2.61 -9.00
CA ALA A 120 -30.06 2.01 -8.54
C ALA A 120 -29.94 0.53 -8.09
N LEU A 121 -28.79 0.16 -7.51
CA LEU A 121 -28.51 -1.19 -7.01
C LEU A 121 -28.73 -1.30 -5.49
N PRO A 122 -29.16 -2.46 -4.96
CA PRO A 122 -29.33 -2.65 -3.53
C PRO A 122 -27.99 -2.62 -2.78
N ALA A 123 -27.94 -1.92 -1.65
CA ALA A 123 -26.72 -1.66 -0.86
C ALA A 123 -26.26 -2.83 0.03
N ALA A 124 -26.92 -4.00 -0.04
CA ALA A 124 -26.72 -5.12 0.90
C ALA A 124 -25.31 -5.76 0.86
N TRP A 125 -24.51 -5.47 -0.16
CA TRP A 125 -23.21 -6.13 -0.41
C TRP A 125 -22.00 -5.40 0.19
N VAL A 126 -22.15 -4.16 0.68
CA VAL A 126 -21.00 -3.32 1.09
C VAL A 126 -20.36 -3.79 2.40
N ALA A 127 -21.16 -4.17 3.39
CA ALA A 127 -20.64 -4.64 4.68
C ALA A 127 -19.90 -6.00 4.61
N PRO A 128 -20.44 -7.05 3.95
CA PRO A 128 -19.75 -8.34 3.89
C PRO A 128 -18.48 -8.33 3.04
N THR A 129 -18.39 -7.46 2.02
CA THR A 129 -17.18 -7.35 1.17
C THR A 129 -16.00 -6.74 1.93
N VAL A 130 -16.25 -5.77 2.81
CA VAL A 130 -15.22 -5.14 3.65
C VAL A 130 -14.63 -6.14 4.65
N VAL A 131 -15.50 -6.94 5.28
CA VAL A 131 -15.07 -8.01 6.19
C VAL A 131 -14.29 -9.07 5.44
N ALA A 132 -14.75 -9.50 4.26
CA ALA A 132 -14.08 -10.51 3.45
C ALA A 132 -12.67 -10.07 3.01
N LEU A 133 -12.50 -8.81 2.59
CA LEU A 133 -11.18 -8.28 2.18
C LEU A 133 -10.21 -8.15 3.37
N ALA A 134 -10.69 -7.70 4.53
CA ALA A 134 -9.89 -7.66 5.76
C ALA A 134 -9.49 -9.08 6.22
N SER A 135 -10.42 -10.04 6.14
CA SER A 135 -10.15 -11.45 6.45
C SER A 135 -9.17 -12.09 5.47
N LEU A 136 -9.22 -11.75 4.18
CA LEU A 136 -8.26 -12.21 3.16
C LEU A 136 -6.86 -11.65 3.41
N ALA A 137 -6.73 -10.37 3.78
CA ALA A 137 -5.44 -9.78 4.15
C ALA A 137 -4.84 -10.46 5.39
N LEU A 138 -5.67 -10.73 6.41
CA LEU A 138 -5.26 -11.47 7.61
C LEU A 138 -4.88 -12.92 7.31
N ALA A 139 -5.65 -13.60 6.45
CA ALA A 139 -5.39 -14.97 6.02
C ALA A 139 -4.08 -15.08 5.20
N ALA A 140 -3.83 -14.14 4.30
CA ALA A 140 -2.56 -14.08 3.55
C ALA A 140 -1.36 -13.88 4.49
N ALA A 141 -1.48 -13.00 5.49
CA ALA A 141 -0.45 -12.80 6.51
C ALA A 141 -0.23 -14.06 7.37
N ALA A 142 -1.30 -14.80 7.69
CA ALA A 142 -1.23 -16.06 8.43
C ALA A 142 -0.60 -17.20 7.61
N ALA A 143 -0.97 -17.34 6.33
CA ALA A 143 -0.42 -18.33 5.42
C ALA A 143 1.08 -18.11 5.17
N TRP A 144 1.51 -16.85 5.02
CA TRP A 144 2.93 -16.50 4.94
C TRP A 144 3.72 -16.92 6.19
N ARG A 145 3.12 -16.75 7.38
CA ARG A 145 3.72 -17.23 8.65
C ARG A 145 3.87 -18.75 8.69
N ALA A 146 2.86 -19.50 8.24
CA ALA A 146 2.88 -20.95 8.24
C ALA A 146 3.95 -21.53 7.29
N GLY A 147 4.13 -20.93 6.10
CA GLY A 147 5.15 -21.35 5.14
C GLY A 147 6.59 -21.17 5.64
N ARG A 148 6.85 -20.16 6.47
CA ARG A 148 8.19 -19.88 7.04
C ARG A 148 8.63 -20.89 8.11
N VAL A 149 7.67 -21.48 8.83
CA VAL A 149 7.96 -22.51 9.86
C VAL A 149 8.42 -23.81 9.22
N VAL A 150 7.85 -24.16 8.06
CA VAL A 150 8.22 -25.37 7.32
C VAL A 150 9.64 -25.27 6.75
N GLU A 151 10.03 -24.12 6.17
CA GLU A 151 11.39 -23.94 5.63
C GLU A 151 12.50 -23.97 6.70
N HIS A 152 12.22 -23.51 7.93
CA HIS A 152 13.19 -23.58 9.03
C HIS A 152 13.34 -24.99 9.58
N GLY A 153 12.28 -25.80 9.63
CA GLY A 153 12.35 -27.20 10.06
C GLY A 153 13.17 -28.09 9.13
N SER A 154 13.10 -27.86 7.81
CA SER A 154 13.83 -28.67 6.82
C SER A 154 15.35 -28.42 6.82
N ARG A 155 15.81 -27.24 7.25
CA ARG A 155 17.25 -26.92 7.33
C ARG A 155 17.93 -27.48 8.59
N THR A 156 17.17 -27.83 9.61
CA THR A 156 17.71 -28.44 10.85
C THR A 156 17.83 -29.96 10.76
N VAL A 157 17.14 -30.60 9.80
CA VAL A 157 17.15 -32.06 9.62
C VAL A 157 18.22 -32.54 8.61
N LEU A 158 18.78 -31.62 7.81
CA LEU A 158 19.84 -31.92 6.83
C LEU A 158 21.25 -31.46 7.28
N LYS A 159 21.48 -31.31 8.59
CA LYS A 159 22.80 -31.10 9.19
C LYS A 159 23.15 -32.22 10.14
#